data_AF-A0A0Q0URH2-F1
#
_entry.id   AF-A0A0Q0URH2-F1
#
_cell.length_a   1.000
_cell.length_b   1.000
_cell.length_c   1.000
_cell.angle_alpha   90.00
_cell.angle_beta   90.00
_cell.angle_gamma   90.00
#
_symmetry.space_group_name_H-M   'P 1'
#
loop_
_entity.id
_entity.type
_entity.pdbx_description
1 polymer ?
#
loop_
_entity_poly.entity_id
_entity_poly.type
_entity_poly.pdbx_seq_one_letter_code
_entity_poly.pdbx_strand_id
1 'polypeptide(L)'
;MTKYQQSMYDVTLEYMSEFKKENGEKVIAKHNLGFIAVVGEQRLRELPAGKRAEMKQMHNNFGVGKTHLQIALAKRLIKDGFNVLVVSDVTFMDELIQAKMMNDEGETLNQLLYGAINADVLVWDDIGKAKWSEAKEALYYQIINERYRKQKPIVFNSNEDRGTLSEKIGYAAASRLLGQCGPYLLEVEGEDFRLKGA
;
A
#
# COMPACT_ATOMS: atom_id res chain seq x y z
N MET A 1 -14.67 -1.37 18.24
CA MET A 1 -13.46 -1.61 17.42
C MET A 1 -12.79 -2.87 17.93
N THR A 2 -12.32 -3.74 17.03
CA THR A 2 -11.47 -4.88 17.40
C THR A 2 -10.09 -4.39 17.87
N LYS A 3 -9.32 -5.25 18.54
CA LYS A 3 -7.93 -4.93 18.95
C LYS A 3 -7.09 -4.44 17.77
N TYR A 4 -7.17 -5.11 16.62
CA TYR A 4 -6.44 -4.74 15.41
C TYR A 4 -6.89 -3.40 14.82
N GLN A 5 -8.18 -3.05 14.91
CA GLN A 5 -8.67 -1.74 14.48
C GLN A 5 -8.15 -0.60 15.37
N GLN A 6 -8.10 -0.83 16.69
CA GLN A 6 -7.51 0.12 17.62
C GLN A 6 -6.02 0.30 17.31
N SER A 7 -5.27 -0.79 17.13
CA SER A 7 -3.85 -0.71 16.76
C SER A 7 -3.62 -0.01 15.43
N MET A 8 -4.41 -0.27 14.38
CA MET A 8 -4.31 0.44 13.10
C MET A 8 -4.61 1.94 13.26
N TYR A 9 -5.63 2.29 14.05
CA TYR A 9 -5.99 3.68 14.31
C TYR A 9 -4.87 4.42 15.06
N ASP A 10 -4.38 3.84 16.15
CA ASP A 10 -3.34 4.43 16.99
C ASP A 10 -2.05 4.64 16.19
N VAL A 11 -1.63 3.62 15.42
CA VAL A 11 -0.41 3.72 14.59
C VAL A 11 -0.58 4.74 13.46
N THR A 12 -1.79 4.89 12.91
CA THR A 12 -2.08 5.93 11.89
C THR A 12 -2.00 7.33 12.50
N LEU A 13 -2.50 7.52 13.72
CA LEU A 13 -2.40 8.81 14.43
C LEU A 13 -0.96 9.16 14.77
N GLU A 14 -0.19 8.19 15.28
CA GLU A 14 1.23 8.35 15.55
C GLU A 14 1.98 8.72 14.28
N TYR A 15 1.78 7.96 13.19
CA TYR A 15 2.38 8.23 11.89
C TYR A 15 2.03 9.61 11.34
N MET A 16 0.78 10.06 11.52
CA MET A 16 0.35 11.39 11.08
C MET A 16 1.14 12.52 11.76
N SER A 17 1.63 12.31 12.98
CA SER A 17 2.41 13.32 13.71
C SER A 17 3.80 13.59 13.13
N GLU A 18 4.29 12.70 12.25
CA GLU A 18 5.55 12.87 11.49
C GLU A 18 5.45 13.95 10.41
N PHE A 19 4.22 14.34 10.02
CA PHE A 19 3.97 15.36 9.00
C PHE A 19 3.78 16.72 9.66
N LYS A 20 4.62 17.68 9.30
CA LYS A 20 4.56 19.05 9.85
C LYS A 20 4.80 20.10 8.78
N LYS A 21 4.35 21.31 9.08
CA LYS A 21 4.77 22.52 8.37
C LYS A 21 5.52 23.40 9.35
N GLU A 22 6.81 23.57 9.12
CA GLU A 22 7.70 24.39 9.95
C GLU A 22 8.26 25.51 9.07
N ASN A 23 8.03 26.76 9.46
CA ASN A 23 8.53 27.95 8.73
C ASN A 23 8.19 28.00 7.23
N GLY A 24 7.08 27.39 6.81
CA GLY A 24 6.66 27.32 5.41
C GLY A 24 7.22 26.12 4.64
N GLU A 25 8.14 25.36 5.22
CA GLU A 25 8.66 24.11 4.66
C GLU A 25 7.85 22.89 5.15
N LYS A 26 7.72 21.89 4.28
CA LYS A 26 7.05 20.63 4.61
C LYS A 26 8.05 19.65 5.21
N VAL A 27 7.79 19.18 6.42
CA VAL A 27 8.45 18.00 7.00
C VAL A 27 7.58 16.80 6.66
N ILE A 28 8.14 15.84 5.92
CA ILE A 28 7.47 14.64 5.43
C ILE A 28 8.02 13.43 6.18
N ALA A 29 7.15 12.48 6.53
CA ALA A 29 7.55 11.24 7.17
C ALA A 29 8.58 10.48 6.31
N LYS A 30 9.65 9.99 6.94
CA LYS A 30 10.67 9.18 6.25
C LYS A 30 10.28 7.71 6.12
N HIS A 31 9.36 7.26 6.98
CA HIS A 31 8.93 5.87 7.04
C HIS A 31 7.69 5.64 6.17
N ASN A 32 7.56 4.41 5.67
CA ASN A 32 6.32 3.94 5.07
C ASN A 32 5.31 3.54 6.15
N LEU A 33 4.01 3.66 5.87
CA LEU A 33 2.94 3.10 6.72
C LEU A 33 2.32 1.92 5.99
N GLY A 34 2.34 0.73 6.59
CA GLY A 34 1.92 -0.51 5.96
C GLY A 34 0.91 -1.29 6.78
N PHE A 35 -0.19 -1.71 6.14
CA PHE A 35 -1.13 -2.69 6.70
C PHE A 35 -1.16 -3.95 5.83
N ILE A 36 -0.56 -5.03 6.30
CA ILE A 36 -0.48 -6.30 5.56
C ILE A 36 -1.26 -7.39 6.28
N ALA A 37 -1.58 -8.47 5.59
CA ALA A 37 -2.27 -9.59 6.21
C ALA A 37 -1.34 -10.41 7.13
N VAL A 38 -1.89 -10.99 8.20
CA VAL A 38 -1.19 -12.02 8.98
C VAL A 38 -0.96 -13.27 8.12
N VAL A 39 -1.97 -13.66 7.33
CA VAL A 39 -1.89 -14.75 6.35
C VAL A 39 -2.26 -14.20 4.98
N GLY A 40 -1.35 -14.35 4.02
CA GLY A 40 -1.54 -13.84 2.66
C GLY A 40 -2.67 -14.54 1.91
N GLU A 41 -3.43 -13.77 1.13
CA GLU A 41 -4.50 -14.27 0.29
C GLU A 41 -4.02 -15.36 -0.68
N GLN A 42 -2.81 -15.23 -1.23
CA GLN A 42 -2.23 -16.25 -2.10
C GLN A 42 -2.10 -17.61 -1.38
N ARG A 43 -1.56 -17.63 -0.15
CA ARG A 43 -1.48 -18.85 0.66
C ARG A 43 -2.84 -19.45 0.94
N LEU A 44 -3.85 -18.61 1.25
CA LEU A 44 -5.21 -19.08 1.45
C LEU A 44 -5.80 -19.73 0.18
N ARG A 45 -5.48 -19.21 -1.00
CA ARG A 45 -5.92 -19.76 -2.29
C ARG A 45 -5.24 -21.09 -2.65
N GLU A 46 -4.02 -21.33 -2.17
CA GLU A 46 -3.30 -22.59 -2.39
C GLU A 46 -3.82 -23.73 -1.50
N LEU A 47 -4.53 -23.43 -0.41
CA LEU A 47 -5.11 -24.44 0.47
C LEU A 47 -6.21 -25.27 -0.23
N PRO A 48 -6.35 -26.56 0.13
CA PRO A 48 -7.50 -27.37 -0.26
C PRO A 48 -8.82 -26.73 0.14
N ALA A 49 -9.87 -26.86 -0.68
CA ALA A 49 -11.15 -26.20 -0.49
C ALA A 49 -11.74 -26.41 0.93
N GLY A 50 -11.63 -27.63 1.48
CA GLY A 50 -12.13 -27.95 2.83
C GLY A 50 -11.42 -27.21 3.97
N LYS A 51 -10.13 -26.87 3.82
CA LYS A 51 -9.35 -26.12 4.83
C LYS A 51 -9.38 -24.60 4.62
N ARG A 52 -9.67 -24.16 3.39
CA ARG A 52 -9.69 -22.74 3.03
C ARG A 52 -10.74 -21.95 3.81
N ALA A 53 -11.94 -22.50 3.98
CA ALA A 53 -13.03 -21.81 4.67
C ALA A 53 -12.69 -21.55 6.15
N GLU A 54 -12.19 -22.57 6.84
CA GLU A 54 -11.73 -22.49 8.23
C GLU A 54 -10.60 -21.47 8.39
N MET A 55 -9.57 -21.56 7.54
CA MET A 55 -8.44 -20.63 7.58
C MET A 55 -8.86 -19.18 7.27
N LYS A 56 -9.79 -18.98 6.33
CA LYS A 56 -10.32 -17.65 6.04
C LYS A 56 -11.14 -17.10 7.20
N GLN A 57 -11.87 -17.94 7.94
CA GLN A 57 -12.61 -17.53 9.12
C GLN A 57 -11.66 -17.13 10.26
N MET A 58 -10.56 -17.86 10.43
CA MET A 58 -9.56 -17.59 11.45
C MET A 58 -8.70 -16.35 11.14
N HIS A 59 -8.28 -16.19 9.88
CA HIS A 59 -7.35 -15.17 9.41
C HIS A 59 -7.97 -14.23 8.37
N ASN A 60 -9.19 -13.76 8.61
CA ASN A 60 -9.82 -12.81 7.70
C ASN A 60 -9.07 -11.47 7.72
N ASN A 61 -8.69 -10.97 6.55
CA ASN A 61 -8.04 -9.65 6.41
C ASN A 61 -8.92 -8.65 5.62
N PHE A 62 -10.10 -9.09 5.17
CA PHE A 62 -11.02 -8.31 4.36
C PHE A 62 -11.99 -7.51 5.22
N GLY A 63 -12.29 -6.28 4.80
CA GLY A 63 -13.29 -5.45 5.48
C GLY A 63 -12.91 -5.01 6.90
N VAL A 64 -11.64 -5.12 7.28
CA VAL A 64 -11.16 -4.72 8.62
C VAL A 64 -10.90 -3.22 8.76
N GLY A 65 -10.89 -2.45 7.66
CA GLY A 65 -10.78 -0.99 7.66
C GLY A 65 -9.47 -0.41 7.10
N LYS A 66 -8.58 -1.23 6.51
CA LYS A 66 -7.28 -0.79 5.95
C LYS A 66 -7.40 0.42 5.01
N THR A 67 -8.15 0.26 3.91
CA THR A 67 -8.40 1.34 2.93
C THR A 67 -9.06 2.55 3.56
N HIS A 68 -10.01 2.36 4.49
CA HIS A 68 -10.72 3.48 5.13
C HIS A 68 -9.76 4.40 5.91
N LEU A 69 -8.88 3.82 6.73
CA LEU A 69 -7.90 4.59 7.51
C LEU A 69 -6.88 5.30 6.61
N GLN A 70 -6.40 4.64 5.56
CA GLN A 70 -5.48 5.27 4.62
C GLN A 70 -6.10 6.46 3.88
N ILE A 71 -7.36 6.33 3.44
CA ILE A 71 -8.07 7.43 2.79
C ILE A 71 -8.34 8.56 3.79
N ALA A 72 -8.65 8.25 5.05
CA ALA A 72 -8.80 9.27 6.10
C ALA A 72 -7.49 10.05 6.33
N LEU A 73 -6.36 9.33 6.42
CA LEU A 73 -5.02 9.93 6.49
C LEU A 73 -4.74 10.80 5.26
N ALA A 74 -4.98 10.27 4.05
CA ALA A 74 -4.77 10.99 2.81
C ALA A 74 -5.53 12.32 2.77
N LYS A 75 -6.83 12.29 3.10
CA LYS A 75 -7.69 13.48 3.18
C LYS A 75 -7.15 14.50 4.17
N ARG A 76 -6.68 14.04 5.34
CA ARG A 76 -6.09 14.92 6.34
C ARG A 76 -4.80 15.57 5.86
N LEU A 77 -3.88 14.80 5.28
CA LEU A 77 -2.63 15.31 4.72
C LEU A 77 -2.86 16.31 3.57
N ILE A 78 -3.84 16.04 2.70
CA ILE A 78 -4.24 17.00 1.66
C ILE A 78 -4.74 18.31 2.29
N LYS A 79 -5.59 18.23 3.32
CA LYS A 79 -6.07 19.43 4.04
C LYS A 79 -4.93 20.20 4.70
N ASP A 80 -3.92 19.50 5.18
CA ASP A 80 -2.72 20.09 5.77
C ASP A 80 -1.73 20.60 4.69
N GLY A 81 -2.07 20.43 3.39
CA GLY A 81 -1.39 20.99 2.22
C GLY A 81 -0.21 20.17 1.70
N PHE A 82 -0.17 18.88 2.02
CA PHE A 82 0.76 17.93 1.39
C PHE A 82 0.22 17.49 0.03
N ASN A 83 1.13 17.26 -0.92
CA ASN A 83 0.78 16.70 -2.23
C ASN A 83 0.65 15.18 -2.10
N VAL A 84 -0.57 14.65 -2.14
CA VAL A 84 -0.84 13.22 -1.96
C VAL A 84 -1.38 12.65 -3.28
N LEU A 85 -0.74 11.60 -3.78
CA LEU A 85 -1.28 10.79 -4.87
C LEU A 85 -1.90 9.52 -4.29
N VAL A 86 -3.12 9.19 -4.70
CA VAL A 86 -3.81 7.97 -4.30
C VAL A 86 -4.03 7.09 -5.51
N VAL A 87 -3.60 5.84 -5.44
CA VAL A 87 -3.70 4.85 -6.52
C VAL A 87 -4.25 3.51 -6.01
N SER A 88 -5.00 2.83 -6.86
CA SER A 88 -5.36 1.41 -6.70
C SER A 88 -4.39 0.57 -7.50
N ASP A 89 -3.85 -0.48 -6.90
CA ASP A 89 -2.81 -1.30 -7.50
C ASP A 89 -3.15 -1.84 -8.89
N VAL A 90 -4.32 -2.46 -9.05
CA VAL A 90 -4.74 -3.06 -10.32
C VAL A 90 -4.84 -1.99 -11.41
N THR A 91 -5.58 -0.92 -11.13
CA THR A 91 -5.84 0.17 -12.09
C THR A 91 -4.55 0.85 -12.50
N PHE A 92 -3.73 1.24 -11.53
CA PHE A 92 -2.51 1.99 -11.78
C PHE A 92 -1.45 1.18 -12.52
N MET A 93 -1.29 -0.10 -12.18
CA MET A 93 -0.36 -0.96 -12.91
C MET A 93 -0.83 -1.23 -14.34
N ASP A 94 -2.14 -1.32 -14.58
CA ASP A 94 -2.68 -1.44 -15.94
C ASP A 94 -2.49 -0.15 -16.74
N GLU A 95 -2.72 1.02 -16.14
CA GLU A 95 -2.48 2.34 -16.75
C GLU A 95 -1.00 2.51 -17.15
N LEU A 96 -0.05 2.15 -16.28
CA LEU A 96 1.38 2.22 -16.60
C LEU A 96 1.77 1.29 -17.76
N ILE A 97 1.20 0.08 -17.79
CA ILE A 97 1.46 -0.88 -18.88
C ILE A 97 0.86 -0.37 -20.19
N GLN A 98 -0.35 0.17 -20.16
CA GLN A 98 -0.97 0.78 -21.34
C GLN A 98 -0.15 1.98 -21.84
N ALA A 99 0.25 2.89 -20.95
CA ALA A 99 1.07 4.04 -21.28
C ALA A 99 2.42 3.63 -21.90
N LYS A 100 3.02 2.52 -21.45
CA LYS A 100 4.24 1.98 -22.04
C LYS A 100 4.07 1.48 -23.48
N MET A 101 2.84 1.12 -23.87
CA MET A 101 2.51 0.63 -25.22
C MET A 101 2.00 1.73 -26.15
N MET A 102 1.86 2.97 -25.66
CA MET A 102 1.41 4.10 -26.47
C MET A 102 2.51 4.58 -27.41
N ASN A 103 2.11 5.05 -28.60
CA ASN A 103 3.00 5.68 -29.57
C ASN A 103 3.10 7.20 -29.30
N ASP A 104 3.40 7.58 -28.06
CA ASP A 104 3.52 8.97 -27.59
C ASP A 104 4.94 9.30 -27.11
N GLU A 105 5.93 8.53 -27.57
CA GLU A 105 7.34 8.64 -27.17
C GLU A 105 7.56 8.50 -25.64
N GLY A 106 6.59 7.89 -24.92
CA GLY A 106 6.66 7.66 -23.48
C GLY A 106 6.25 8.86 -22.62
N GLU A 107 5.66 9.90 -23.20
CA GLU A 107 5.20 11.10 -22.49
C GLU A 107 4.23 10.74 -21.35
N THR A 108 3.18 9.98 -21.66
CA THR A 108 2.16 9.57 -20.67
C THR A 108 2.75 8.73 -19.56
N LEU A 109 3.61 7.76 -19.90
CA LEU A 109 4.27 6.91 -18.92
C LEU A 109 5.14 7.74 -17.97
N ASN A 110 5.92 8.67 -18.51
CA ASN A 110 6.77 9.55 -17.73
C ASN A 110 5.96 10.46 -16.80
N GLN A 111 4.80 10.95 -17.25
CA GLN A 111 3.92 11.77 -16.41
C GLN A 111 3.35 10.98 -15.22
N LEU A 112 2.85 9.76 -15.47
CA LEU A 112 2.33 8.87 -14.42
C LEU A 112 3.41 8.51 -13.40
N LEU A 113 4.59 8.10 -13.88
CA LEU A 113 5.74 7.79 -13.04
C LEU A 113 6.22 9.01 -12.26
N TYR A 114 6.26 10.18 -12.88
CA TYR A 114 6.66 11.42 -12.21
C TYR A 114 5.72 11.74 -11.04
N GLY A 115 4.41 11.62 -11.24
CA GLY A 115 3.42 11.80 -10.17
C GLY A 115 3.65 10.83 -9.02
N ALA A 116 3.76 9.52 -9.33
CA ALA A 116 3.95 8.48 -8.33
C ALA A 116 5.28 8.59 -7.59
N ILE A 117 6.36 9.02 -8.24
CA ILE A 117 7.68 9.16 -7.62
C ILE A 117 7.79 10.47 -6.81
N ASN A 118 7.19 11.57 -7.28
CA ASN A 118 7.44 12.90 -6.72
C ASN A 118 6.33 13.44 -5.82
N ALA A 119 5.15 12.81 -5.72
CA ALA A 119 4.17 13.20 -4.69
C ALA A 119 4.78 13.11 -3.29
N ASP A 120 4.44 14.04 -2.39
CA ASP A 120 4.90 14.07 -1.00
C ASP A 120 4.57 12.74 -0.33
N VAL A 121 3.37 12.21 -0.57
CA VAL A 121 2.94 10.88 -0.13
C VAL A 121 2.27 10.13 -1.27
N LEU A 122 2.65 8.87 -1.46
CA LEU A 122 1.94 7.94 -2.35
C LEU A 122 1.11 7.00 -1.49
N VAL A 123 -0.21 7.05 -1.64
CA VAL A 123 -1.14 6.09 -1.05
C VAL A 123 -1.42 5.02 -2.09
N TRP A 124 -0.99 3.79 -1.81
CA TRP A 124 -1.09 2.66 -2.73
C TRP A 124 -2.00 1.57 -2.12
N ASP A 125 -3.25 1.56 -2.55
CA ASP A 125 -4.28 0.65 -2.05
C ASP A 125 -4.16 -0.74 -2.68
N ASP A 126 -4.34 -1.79 -1.87
CA ASP A 126 -4.34 -3.19 -2.30
C ASP A 126 -3.06 -3.60 -3.08
N ILE A 127 -1.86 -3.16 -2.64
CA ILE A 127 -0.61 -3.47 -3.35
C ILE A 127 -0.37 -4.99 -3.49
N GLY A 128 0.08 -5.42 -4.67
CA GLY A 128 0.24 -6.84 -5.00
C GLY A 128 -1.07 -7.53 -5.37
N LYS A 129 -2.13 -6.79 -5.74
CA LYS A 129 -3.37 -7.38 -6.25
C LYS A 129 -3.35 -7.53 -7.76
N ALA A 130 -2.61 -6.68 -8.47
CA ALA A 130 -2.39 -6.79 -9.90
C ALA A 130 -1.79 -8.16 -10.24
N LYS A 131 -2.25 -8.76 -11.35
CA LYS A 131 -1.67 -10.02 -11.84
C LYS A 131 -0.19 -9.79 -12.14
N TRP A 132 0.65 -10.67 -11.58
CA TRP A 132 2.10 -10.59 -11.77
C TRP A 132 2.48 -10.69 -13.25
N SER A 133 3.47 -9.89 -13.62
CA SER A 133 4.25 -10.00 -14.86
C SER A 133 5.60 -9.35 -14.63
N GLU A 134 6.63 -9.77 -15.38
CA GLU A 134 7.97 -9.18 -15.30
C GLU A 134 7.94 -7.66 -15.52
N ALA A 135 7.10 -7.18 -16.43
CA ALA A 135 6.93 -5.75 -16.70
C ALA A 135 6.36 -4.99 -15.49
N LYS A 136 5.40 -5.59 -14.77
CA LYS A 136 4.82 -4.99 -13.56
C LYS A 136 5.79 -5.05 -12.39
N GLU A 137 6.53 -6.15 -12.23
CA GLU A 137 7.58 -6.26 -11.21
C GLU A 137 8.65 -5.17 -11.39
N ALA A 138 9.09 -4.93 -12.63
CA ALA A 138 10.02 -3.84 -12.94
C ALA A 138 9.47 -2.45 -12.57
N LEU A 139 8.17 -2.20 -12.81
CA LEU A 139 7.51 -0.95 -12.45
C LEU A 139 7.38 -0.77 -10.93
N TYR A 140 7.00 -1.82 -10.18
CA TYR A 140 7.01 -1.79 -8.72
C TYR A 140 8.39 -1.41 -8.20
N TYR A 141 9.43 -2.10 -8.68
CA TYR A 141 10.79 -1.82 -8.29
C TYR A 141 11.20 -0.38 -8.58
N GLN A 142 10.91 0.13 -9.78
CA GLN A 142 11.23 1.50 -10.16
C GLN A 142 10.59 2.52 -9.23
N ILE A 143 9.28 2.42 -9.00
CA ILE A 143 8.54 3.39 -8.17
C ILE A 143 9.00 3.32 -6.72
N ILE A 144 9.07 2.12 -6.14
CA ILE A 144 9.45 1.92 -4.74
C ILE A 144 10.90 2.33 -4.51
N ASN A 145 11.83 1.96 -5.39
CA ASN A 145 13.24 2.31 -5.27
C ASN A 145 13.47 3.82 -5.37
N GLU A 146 12.85 4.49 -6.34
CA GLU A 146 13.04 5.93 -6.50
C GLU A 146 12.44 6.73 -5.34
N ARG A 147 11.29 6.31 -4.81
CA ARG A 147 10.70 6.90 -3.59
C ARG A 147 11.57 6.65 -2.36
N TYR A 148 12.10 5.43 -2.20
CA TYR A 148 13.05 5.09 -1.13
C TYR A 148 14.29 5.99 -1.17
N ARG A 149 14.91 6.16 -2.35
CA ARG A 149 16.08 7.04 -2.54
C ARG A 149 15.78 8.51 -2.23
N LYS A 150 14.58 8.98 -2.58
CA LYS A 150 14.12 10.34 -2.30
C LYS A 150 13.57 10.53 -0.89
N GLN A 151 13.55 9.48 -0.06
CA GLN A 151 12.93 9.49 1.27
C GLN A 151 11.48 9.98 1.26
N LYS A 152 10.72 9.60 0.21
CA LYS A 152 9.30 9.92 0.08
C LYS A 152 8.45 8.71 0.45
N PRO A 153 7.56 8.81 1.43
CA PRO A 153 6.91 7.65 2.01
C PRO A 153 5.82 7.08 1.10
N ILE A 154 5.58 5.78 1.24
CA ILE A 154 4.45 5.06 0.68
C ILE A 154 3.55 4.63 1.84
N VAL A 155 2.28 5.01 1.76
CA VAL A 155 1.22 4.50 2.64
C VAL A 155 0.51 3.39 1.87
N PHE A 156 0.65 2.14 2.29
CA PHE A 156 0.12 0.99 1.52
C PHE A 156 -0.63 0.00 2.39
N ASN A 157 -1.53 -0.75 1.76
CA ASN A 157 -2.12 -1.92 2.37
C ASN A 157 -2.06 -3.09 1.40
N SER A 158 -2.12 -4.31 1.93
CA SER A 158 -2.20 -5.52 1.13
C SER A 158 -3.09 -6.57 1.80
N ASN A 159 -3.65 -7.47 0.99
CA ASN A 159 -4.24 -8.72 1.45
C ASN A 159 -3.23 -9.87 1.45
N GLU A 160 -1.97 -9.58 1.09
CA GLU A 160 -0.84 -10.50 1.20
C GLU A 160 -0.07 -10.30 2.51
N ASP A 161 0.60 -11.35 2.95
CA ASP A 161 1.59 -11.31 4.03
C ASP A 161 2.97 -10.93 3.48
N ARG A 162 3.99 -10.81 4.34
CA ARG A 162 5.35 -10.41 3.91
C ARG A 162 5.93 -11.28 2.80
N GLY A 163 5.71 -12.60 2.88
CA GLY A 163 6.28 -13.55 1.93
C GLY A 163 5.59 -13.47 0.58
N THR A 164 4.27 -13.64 0.61
CA THR A 164 3.42 -13.58 -0.58
C THR A 164 3.46 -12.20 -1.26
N LEU A 165 3.54 -11.10 -0.50
CA LEU A 165 3.74 -9.78 -1.08
C LEU A 165 5.07 -9.69 -1.83
N SER A 166 6.15 -10.23 -1.26
CA SER A 166 7.48 -10.24 -1.89
C SER A 166 7.50 -11.02 -3.21
N GLU A 167 6.75 -12.12 -3.30
CA GLU A 167 6.59 -12.87 -4.54
C GLU A 167 5.85 -12.07 -5.62
N LYS A 168 4.91 -11.21 -5.22
CA LYS A 168 4.08 -10.45 -6.17
C LYS A 168 4.68 -9.15 -6.67
N ILE A 169 5.49 -8.48 -5.87
CA ILE A 169 6.09 -7.19 -6.24
C ILE A 169 7.60 -7.27 -6.48
N GLY A 170 8.19 -8.45 -6.28
CA GLY A 170 9.62 -8.70 -6.37
C GLY A 170 10.35 -8.44 -5.04
N TYR A 171 11.28 -9.34 -4.69
CA TYR A 171 12.00 -9.31 -3.41
C TYR A 171 12.75 -7.99 -3.16
N ALA A 172 13.35 -7.41 -4.21
CA ALA A 172 14.12 -6.18 -4.08
C ALA A 172 13.23 -4.95 -3.80
N ALA A 173 12.02 -4.91 -4.36
CA ALA A 173 11.04 -3.87 -4.11
C ALA A 173 10.42 -4.04 -2.72
N ALA A 174 10.01 -5.26 -2.38
CA ALA A 174 9.45 -5.59 -1.06
C ALA A 174 10.42 -5.30 0.08
N SER A 175 11.70 -5.63 -0.08
CA SER A 175 12.74 -5.32 0.92
C SER A 175 12.81 -3.82 1.22
N ARG A 176 12.75 -2.95 0.21
CA ARG A 176 12.75 -1.49 0.40
C ARG A 176 11.43 -0.98 0.98
N LEU A 177 10.30 -1.47 0.46
CA LEU A 177 8.97 -1.07 0.91
C LEU A 177 8.78 -1.39 2.40
N LEU A 178 9.00 -2.65 2.78
CA LEU A 178 8.82 -3.15 4.14
C LEU A 178 9.93 -2.68 5.07
N GLY A 179 11.18 -2.65 4.61
CA GLY A 179 12.33 -2.20 5.40
C GLY A 179 12.25 -0.74 5.82
N GLN A 180 11.63 0.12 5.00
CA GLN A 180 11.42 1.54 5.33
C GLN A 180 10.21 1.77 6.24
N CYS A 181 9.42 0.75 6.60
CA CYS A 181 8.27 0.97 7.48
C CYS A 181 8.67 1.23 8.95
N GLY A 182 9.78 0.65 9.42
CA GLY A 182 10.17 0.74 10.83
C GLY A 182 9.03 0.28 11.77
N PRO A 183 8.60 1.11 12.73
CA PRO A 183 7.51 0.76 13.66
C PRO A 183 6.11 0.80 13.02
N TYR A 184 5.97 1.36 11.81
CA TYR A 184 4.69 1.63 11.16
C TYR A 184 4.24 0.49 10.22
N LEU A 185 4.75 -0.73 10.40
CA LEU A 185 4.25 -1.92 9.70
C LEU A 185 3.43 -2.78 10.65
N LEU A 186 2.14 -2.92 10.36
CA LEU A 186 1.23 -3.73 11.15
C LEU A 186 0.67 -4.89 10.32
N GLU A 187 0.76 -6.08 10.87
CA GLU A 187 0.07 -7.27 10.38
C GLU A 187 -1.34 -7.30 10.99
N VAL A 188 -2.35 -7.44 10.13
CA VAL A 188 -3.75 -7.28 10.52
C VAL A 188 -4.60 -8.45 10.07
N GLU A 189 -5.54 -8.79 10.94
CA GLU A 189 -6.61 -9.76 10.73
C GLU A 189 -7.81 -9.35 11.60
N GLY A 190 -8.97 -9.96 11.38
CA GLY A 190 -10.17 -9.69 12.17
C GLY A 190 -11.45 -9.89 11.37
N GLU A 191 -12.59 -9.68 12.02
CA GLU A 191 -13.90 -9.91 11.40
C GLU A 191 -14.20 -8.93 10.25
N ASP A 192 -14.92 -9.41 9.23
CA ASP A 192 -15.37 -8.57 8.13
C ASP A 192 -16.57 -7.71 8.55
N PHE A 193 -16.36 -6.40 8.70
CA PHE A 193 -17.43 -5.48 9.06
C PHE A 193 -18.32 -5.08 7.89
N ARG A 194 -17.93 -5.35 6.64
CA ARG A 194 -18.83 -5.16 5.48
C ARG A 194 -20.05 -6.08 5.59
N LEU A 195 -19.91 -7.21 6.30
CA LEU A 195 -20.97 -8.18 6.54
C LEU A 195 -21.80 -7.90 7.81
N LYS A 196 -21.35 -6.98 8.68
CA LYS A 196 -22.11 -6.60 9.89
C LYS A 196 -23.17 -5.52 9.66
N GLY A 197 -23.14 -4.87 8.49
CA GLY A 197 -24.12 -3.87 8.08
C GLY A 197 -25.09 -4.34 6.99
N ALA A 198 -25.12 -5.65 6.70
CA ALA A 198 -26.02 -6.29 5.73
C ALA A 198 -27.17 -7.01 6.43
#